data_AF-R6FPP6-F1
#
_entry.id   AF-R6FPP6-F1
#
_cell.length_a   1.000
_cell.length_b   1.000
_cell.length_c   1.000
_cell.angle_alpha   90.00
_cell.angle_beta   90.00
_cell.angle_gamma   90.00
#
_symmetry.space_group_name_H-M   'P 1'
#
loop_
_entity.id
_entity.type
_entity.pdbx_description
1 polymer ?
#
loop_
_entity_poly.entity_id
_entity_poly.type
_entity_poly.pdbx_seq_one_letter_code
_entity_poly.pdbx_strand_id
1 'polypeptide(L)'
;MSYARNLRRRQQREGQPHLAMLASLLGAFYDFLSKSPQPTDNEVRTEFTSSNNKWKEYCHIHKLMNADHLFVLNVREAWKRHTQQLPQNK
;
A
#
# COMPACT_ATOMS: atom_id res chain seq x y z
N MET A 1 7.68 -9.93 -33.88
CA MET A 1 7.46 -9.56 -32.46
C MET A 1 7.05 -10.81 -31.69
N SER A 2 7.76 -11.20 -30.60
CA SER A 2 7.51 -12.51 -29.97
C SER A 2 6.23 -12.51 -29.10
N TYR A 3 5.46 -13.59 -29.19
CA TYR A 3 4.22 -13.83 -28.44
C TYR A 3 4.40 -13.64 -26.92
N ALA A 4 5.51 -14.14 -26.37
CA ALA A 4 5.86 -13.99 -24.96
C ALA A 4 6.04 -12.51 -24.52
N ARG A 5 6.54 -11.62 -25.39
CA ARG A 5 6.64 -10.19 -25.07
C ARG A 5 5.28 -9.51 -25.03
N ASN A 6 4.37 -9.89 -25.91
CA ASN A 6 3.01 -9.35 -25.94
C ASN A 6 2.20 -9.80 -24.72
N LEU A 7 2.37 -11.07 -24.28
CA LEU A 7 1.74 -11.57 -23.05
C LEU A 7 2.18 -10.78 -21.81
N ARG A 8 3.49 -10.53 -21.65
CA ARG A 8 4.03 -9.76 -20.52
C ARG A 8 3.50 -8.33 -20.48
N ARG A 9 3.42 -7.65 -21.63
CA ARG A 9 2.87 -6.29 -21.72
C ARG A 9 1.39 -6.25 -21.36
N ARG A 10 0.63 -7.28 -21.76
CA ARG A 10 -0.79 -7.39 -21.44
C ARG A 10 -1.01 -7.60 -19.95
N GLN A 11 -0.26 -8.51 -19.32
CA GLN A 11 -0.30 -8.71 -17.86
C GLN A 11 0.08 -7.44 -17.08
N GLN A 12 1.09 -6.70 -17.56
CA GLN A 12 1.45 -5.42 -16.95
C GLN A 12 0.31 -4.40 -17.04
N ARG A 13 -0.37 -4.29 -18.18
CA ARG A 13 -1.51 -3.37 -18.35
C ARG A 13 -2.71 -3.76 -17.48
N GLU A 14 -2.95 -5.06 -17.31
CA GLU A 14 -4.03 -5.57 -16.46
C GLU A 14 -3.71 -5.36 -14.96
N GLY A 15 -2.44 -5.45 -14.54
CA GLY A 15 -2.01 -5.21 -13.15
C GLY A 15 -1.81 -3.74 -12.75
N GLN A 16 -1.51 -2.87 -13.71
CA GLN A 16 -1.29 -1.42 -13.51
C GLN A 16 -2.41 -0.70 -12.72
N PRO A 17 -3.71 -0.85 -13.05
CA PRO A 17 -4.78 -0.16 -12.32
C PRO A 17 -4.86 -0.60 -10.85
N HIS A 18 -4.60 -1.87 -10.56
CA HIS A 18 -4.62 -2.39 -9.20
C HIS A 18 -3.45 -1.84 -8.37
N LEU A 19 -2.26 -1.75 -8.97
CA LEU A 19 -1.09 -1.14 -8.33
C LEU A 19 -1.28 0.36 -8.11
N ALA A 20 -1.92 1.06 -9.06
CA ALA A 20 -2.22 2.48 -8.91
C ALA A 20 -3.20 2.74 -7.74
N MET A 21 -4.23 1.89 -7.59
CA MET A 21 -5.16 1.99 -6.45
C MET A 21 -4.43 1.77 -5.11
N LEU A 22 -3.59 0.72 -5.03
CA LEU A 22 -2.77 0.46 -3.85
C LEU A 22 -1.83 1.64 -3.53
N ALA A 23 -1.16 2.18 -4.54
CA ALA A 23 -0.27 3.33 -4.41
C ALA A 23 -1.02 4.59 -3.95
N SER A 24 -2.24 4.81 -4.43
CA SER A 24 -3.08 5.92 -3.99
C SER A 24 -3.46 5.81 -2.52
N LEU A 25 -3.85 4.61 -2.05
CA LEU A 25 -4.16 4.37 -0.63
C LEU A 25 -2.93 4.57 0.26
N LEU A 26 -1.77 4.07 -0.19
CA LEU A 26 -0.50 4.26 0.55
C LEU A 26 -0.08 5.73 0.59
N GLY A 27 -0.18 6.44 -0.55
CA GLY A 27 0.12 7.87 -0.62
C GLY A 27 -0.75 8.68 0.33
N ALA A 28 -2.07 8.49 0.28
CA ALA A 28 -3.00 9.16 1.19
C ALA A 28 -2.71 8.87 2.66
N PHE A 29 -2.34 7.62 3.00
CA PHE A 29 -1.97 7.25 4.36
C PHE A 29 -0.66 7.92 4.82
N TYR A 30 0.37 7.97 3.97
CA TYR A 30 1.64 8.65 4.31
C TYR A 30 1.50 10.17 4.37
N ASP A 31 0.68 10.75 3.49
CA ASP A 31 0.33 12.17 3.54
C ASP A 31 -0.41 12.50 4.84
N PHE A 32 -1.31 11.60 5.28
CA PHE A 32 -1.98 11.71 6.58
C PHE A 32 -0.99 11.69 7.74
N LEU A 33 -0.01 10.77 7.73
CA LEU A 33 1.05 10.71 8.75
C LEU A 33 1.95 11.95 8.78
N SER A 34 2.07 12.64 7.65
CA SER A 34 2.89 13.84 7.50
C SER A 34 2.16 15.14 7.85
N LYS A 35 0.89 15.07 8.28
CA LYS A 35 0.10 16.24 8.68
C LYS A 35 0.69 16.94 9.90
N SER A 36 0.48 18.24 9.96
CA SER A 36 0.76 19.08 11.13
C SER A 36 -0.53 19.77 11.58
N PRO A 37 -0.97 19.60 12.85
CA PRO A 37 -0.33 18.83 13.92
C PRO A 37 -0.30 17.31 13.63
N GLN A 38 0.67 16.62 14.22
CA GLN A 38 0.86 15.18 14.01
C GLN A 38 -0.37 14.40 14.50
N PRO A 39 -0.90 13.46 13.69
CA PRO A 39 -2.06 12.67 14.10
C PRO A 39 -1.75 11.83 15.33
N THR A 40 -2.74 11.67 16.19
CA THR A 40 -2.65 10.82 17.38
C THR A 40 -2.68 9.34 17.02
N ASP A 41 -2.16 8.47 17.89
CA ASP A 41 -2.15 7.01 17.68
C ASP A 41 -3.54 6.43 17.37
N ASN A 42 -4.59 6.99 17.97
CA ASN A 42 -5.97 6.56 17.72
C ASN A 42 -6.44 6.94 16.31
N GLU A 43 -6.09 8.14 15.85
CA GLU A 43 -6.41 8.58 14.49
C GLU A 43 -5.62 7.78 13.46
N VAL A 44 -4.32 7.53 13.71
CA VAL A 44 -3.48 6.66 12.87
C VAL A 44 -4.06 5.25 12.77
N ARG A 45 -4.49 4.65 13.90
CA ARG A 45 -5.11 3.32 13.92
C ARG A 45 -6.41 3.29 13.12
N THR A 46 -7.22 4.34 13.25
CA THR A 46 -8.50 4.47 12.54
C THR A 46 -8.27 4.59 11.04
N GLU A 47 -7.36 5.48 10.62
CA GLU A 47 -7.06 5.70 9.20
C GLU A 47 -6.40 4.48 8.55
N PHE A 48 -5.51 3.79 9.29
CA PHE A 48 -4.91 2.53 8.84
C PHE A 48 -5.98 1.47 8.59
N THR A 49 -6.91 1.30 9.55
CA THR A 49 -7.98 0.31 9.44
C THR A 49 -8.92 0.63 8.28
N SER A 50 -9.29 1.91 8.12
CA SER A 50 -10.10 2.41 7.01
C SER A 50 -9.45 2.13 5.66
N SER A 51 -8.17 2.50 5.50
CA SER A 51 -7.41 2.30 4.25
C SER A 51 -7.20 0.83 3.91
N ASN A 52 -6.90 0.00 4.91
CA ASN A 52 -6.76 -1.44 4.74
C ASN A 52 -8.09 -2.10 4.32
N ASN A 53 -9.21 -1.70 4.93
CA ASN A 53 -10.52 -2.22 4.57
C ASN A 53 -10.91 -1.83 3.14
N LYS A 54 -10.66 -0.58 2.73
CA LYS A 54 -10.85 -0.14 1.33
C LYS A 54 -10.05 -0.99 0.35
N TRP A 55 -8.80 -1.32 0.68
CA TRP A 55 -7.97 -2.19 -0.17
C TRP A 55 -8.51 -3.62 -0.24
N LYS A 56 -8.93 -4.19 0.90
CA LYS A 56 -9.54 -5.52 0.95
C LYS A 56 -10.82 -5.61 0.14
N GLU A 57 -11.68 -4.61 0.26
CA GLU A 57 -12.92 -4.52 -0.52
C GLU A 57 -12.62 -4.40 -2.02
N TYR A 58 -11.66 -3.55 -2.41
CA TYR A 58 -11.20 -3.45 -3.78
C TYR A 58 -10.68 -4.79 -4.30
N CYS A 59 -9.86 -5.50 -3.51
CA CYS A 59 -9.37 -6.84 -3.87
C CYS A 59 -10.51 -7.85 -4.02
N HIS A 60 -11.54 -7.77 -3.18
CA HIS A 60 -12.71 -8.63 -3.27
C HIS A 60 -13.49 -8.40 -4.57
N ILE A 61 -13.80 -7.13 -4.90
CA ILE A 61 -14.52 -6.73 -6.12
C ILE A 61 -13.76 -7.17 -7.37
N HIS A 62 -12.44 -6.98 -7.38
CA HIS A 62 -11.58 -7.29 -8.52
C HIS A 62 -11.00 -8.72 -8.51
N LYS A 63 -11.45 -9.58 -7.58
CA LYS A 63 -11.02 -10.99 -7.45
C LYS A 63 -9.50 -11.17 -7.32
N LEU A 64 -8.85 -10.25 -6.62
CA LEU A 64 -7.41 -10.29 -6.33
C LEU A 64 -7.16 -11.14 -5.08
N MET A 65 -7.27 -12.47 -5.22
CA MET A 65 -7.28 -13.41 -4.08
C MET A 65 -6.03 -13.41 -3.19
N ASN A 66 -4.88 -12.94 -3.69
CA ASN A 66 -3.61 -12.95 -2.97
C ASN A 66 -3.01 -11.55 -2.78
N ALA A 67 -3.79 -10.49 -2.96
CA ALA A 67 -3.27 -9.11 -2.94
C ALA A 67 -3.73 -8.30 -1.71
N ASP A 68 -4.69 -8.81 -0.95
CA ASP A 68 -5.38 -8.12 0.16
C ASP A 68 -4.46 -7.66 1.30
N HIS A 69 -3.35 -8.36 1.52
CA HIS A 69 -2.36 -8.07 2.56
C HIS A 69 -1.25 -7.12 2.08
N LEU A 70 -1.23 -6.73 0.79
CA LEU A 70 -0.18 -5.87 0.23
C LEU A 70 -0.12 -4.50 0.89
N PHE A 71 -1.26 -3.92 1.29
CA PHE A 71 -1.28 -2.66 2.02
C PHE A 71 -0.52 -2.77 3.36
N VAL A 72 -0.86 -3.79 4.17
CA VAL A 72 -0.22 -4.05 5.47
C VAL A 72 1.28 -4.31 5.32
N LEU A 73 1.68 -5.10 4.32
CA LEU A 73 3.09 -5.37 4.05
C LEU A 73 3.86 -4.08 3.74
N ASN A 74 3.33 -3.22 2.88
CA ASN A 74 4.00 -1.97 2.52
C ASN A 74 4.19 -1.05 3.73
N VAL A 75 3.15 -0.87 4.55
CA VAL A 75 3.24 -0.06 5.77
C VAL A 75 4.24 -0.65 6.76
N ARG A 76 4.24 -1.97 6.94
CA ARG A 76 5.19 -2.67 7.82
C ARG A 76 6.63 -2.49 7.36
N GLU A 77 6.89 -2.65 6.07
CA GLU A 77 8.23 -2.49 5.49
C GLU A 77 8.71 -1.03 5.58
N ALA A 78 7.82 -0.06 5.34
CA ALA A 78 8.14 1.36 5.55
C ALA A 78 8.50 1.65 7.01
N TRP A 79 7.73 1.10 7.96
CA TRP A 79 8.01 1.26 9.39
C TRP A 79 9.34 0.62 9.81
N LYS A 80 9.65 -0.58 9.31
CA LYS A 80 10.94 -1.23 9.54
C LYS A 80 12.10 -0.38 9.04
N ARG A 81 12.01 0.17 7.81
CA ARG A 81 13.05 1.04 7.26
C ARG A 81 13.25 2.29 8.11
N HIS A 82 12.16 2.92 8.58
CA HIS A 82 12.23 4.08 9.45
C HIS A 82 12.91 3.76 10.80
N THR A 83 12.55 2.63 11.41
CA THR A 83 13.10 2.21 12.71
C THR A 83 14.54 1.71 12.64
N GLN A 84 14.95 1.10 11.53
CA GLN A 84 16.34 0.68 11.29
C GLN A 84 17.29 1.84 11.00
N GLN A 85 16.78 2.98 10.51
CA GLN A 85 17.58 4.17 10.21
C GLN A 85 17.77 5.10 11.42
N LEU A 86 17.03 4.91 12.51
CA LEU A 86 17.30 5.59 13.77
C LEU A 86 18.59 5.01 14.38
N PRO A 87 19.67 5.81 14.55
CA PRO A 87 20.81 5.35 15.31
C PRO A 87 20.30 4.98 16.71
N GLN A 88 20.57 3.74 17.13
CA GLN A 88 20.50 3.37 18.53
C GLN A 88 21.59 4.18 19.24
N ASN A 89 21.28 5.44 19.60
CA ASN A 89 22.08 6.19 20.55
C ASN A 89 21.97 5.45 21.88
N LYS A 90 23.01 4.67 22.16
CA LYS A 90 23.23 3.96 23.41
C LYS A 90 24.36 4.64 24.15
#